data_AF-A0A3M6THB5-F1
#
_entry.id   AF-A0A3M6THB5-F1
#
_cell.length_a   1.000
_cell.length_b   1.000
_cell.length_c   1.000
_cell.angle_alpha   90.00
_cell.angle_beta   90.00
_cell.angle_gamma   90.00
#
_symmetry.space_group_name_H-M   'P 1'
#
loop_
_entity.id
_entity.type
_entity.pdbx_description
1 polymer ?
#
loop_
_entity_poly.entity_id
_entity_poly.type
_entity_poly.pdbx_seq_one_letter_code
_entity_poly.pdbx_strand_id
1 'polypeptide(L)'
;MEWHCWIVLLLQFSVVAFRANVTASKDPNEKRLSFLQQSKCTYSYELAVHTARGSKSTESDGFQVHALVDITAVSRENEAGTPVHLYKLDIREPRLRRVLYGRVLNNYPVNEEFEEQLSKPFYFRQKEHGPVMEVLFPKTKESPEVAAFKKG
;
A
#
# COMPACT_ATOMS: atom_id res chain seq x y z
N MET A 1 -60.38 18.80 10.46
CA MET A 1 -59.34 18.31 11.38
C MET A 1 -58.37 17.30 10.74
N GLU A 2 -58.50 16.97 9.45
CA GLU A 2 -57.71 15.90 8.79
C GLU A 2 -56.40 16.36 8.13
N TRP A 3 -56.24 17.66 7.84
CA TRP A 3 -55.12 18.16 7.02
C TRP A 3 -53.81 18.37 7.81
N HIS A 4 -53.91 18.69 9.11
CA HIS A 4 -52.73 18.91 9.94
C HIS A 4 -52.02 17.60 10.33
N CYS A 5 -52.74 16.47 10.40
CA CYS A 5 -52.14 15.17 10.67
C CYS A 5 -51.22 14.69 9.54
N TRP A 6 -51.57 14.96 8.28
CA TRP A 6 -50.76 14.57 7.12
C TRP A 6 -49.43 15.33 7.05
N ILE A 7 -49.44 16.62 7.40
CA ILE A 7 -48.22 17.45 7.41
C ILE A 7 -47.27 16.98 8.51
N VAL A 8 -47.78 16.63 9.70
CA VAL A 8 -46.95 16.12 10.80
C VAL A 8 -46.37 14.75 10.45
N LEU A 9 -47.12 13.87 9.80
CA LEU A 9 -46.63 12.56 9.35
C LEU A 9 -45.53 12.67 8.29
N LEU A 10 -45.65 13.58 7.33
CA LEU A 10 -44.61 13.82 6.31
C LEU A 10 -43.33 14.45 6.89
N LEU A 11 -43.46 15.30 7.92
CA LEU A 11 -42.32 15.85 8.66
C LEU A 11 -41.59 14.79 9.49
N GLN A 12 -42.30 13.83 10.09
CA GLN A 12 -41.67 12.73 10.82
C GLN A 12 -40.93 11.77 9.87
N PHE A 13 -41.48 11.49 8.68
CA PHE A 13 -40.81 10.64 7.69
C PHE A 13 -39.53 11.28 7.12
N SER A 14 -39.50 12.60 6.93
CA SER A 14 -38.28 13.30 6.48
C SER A 14 -37.19 13.34 7.55
N VAL A 15 -37.55 13.45 8.84
CA VAL A 15 -36.57 13.45 9.95
C VAL A 15 -35.96 12.05 10.17
N VAL A 16 -36.72 10.97 9.96
CA VAL A 16 -36.19 9.59 10.10
C VAL A 16 -35.34 9.19 8.89
N ALA A 17 -35.71 9.60 7.67
CA ALA A 17 -34.91 9.35 6.47
C ALA A 17 -33.57 10.11 6.48
N PHE A 18 -33.49 11.26 7.18
CA PHE A 18 -32.25 12.01 7.30
C PHE A 18 -31.29 11.50 8.39
N ARG A 19 -31.73 10.56 9.24
CA ARG A 19 -30.89 10.01 10.33
C ARG A 19 -30.17 8.71 10.00
N ALA A 20 -30.42 8.12 8.83
CA ALA A 20 -29.77 6.86 8.43
C ALA A 20 -28.49 7.03 7.60
N ASN A 21 -28.16 8.25 7.17
CA ASN A 21 -26.90 8.55 6.51
C ASN A 21 -26.18 9.64 7.29
N VAL A 22 -24.87 9.49 7.40
CA VAL A 22 -23.94 10.42 8.08
C VAL A 22 -23.81 10.19 9.58
N THR A 23 -22.98 9.21 9.92
CA THR A 23 -21.81 9.44 10.79
C THR A 23 -20.87 8.25 10.67
N ALA A 24 -20.34 8.04 9.46
CA ALA A 24 -18.96 7.56 9.38
C ALA A 24 -18.11 8.75 9.81
N SER A 25 -17.80 8.81 11.10
CA SER A 25 -16.84 9.75 11.67
C SER A 25 -15.49 9.51 11.00
N LYS A 26 -15.27 10.20 9.87
CA LYS A 26 -13.98 10.25 9.19
C LYS A 26 -13.13 11.17 10.03
N ASP A 27 -12.27 10.59 10.86
CA ASP A 27 -11.34 11.33 11.72
C ASP A 27 -10.62 12.36 10.85
N PRO A 28 -10.80 13.67 11.10
CA PRO A 28 -10.22 14.73 10.26
C PRO A 28 -8.69 14.75 10.33
N ASN A 29 -8.09 13.97 11.25
CA ASN A 29 -6.66 13.96 11.51
C ASN A 29 -5.94 12.67 11.08
N GLU A 30 -6.59 11.85 10.24
CA GLU A 30 -5.87 10.78 9.56
C GLU A 30 -4.85 11.43 8.60
N LYS A 31 -3.55 11.26 8.86
CA LYS A 31 -2.49 11.70 7.94
C LYS A 31 -2.63 10.89 6.66
N ARG A 32 -3.31 11.48 5.68
CA ARG A 32 -3.57 10.88 4.38
C ARG A 32 -2.34 10.99 3.50
N LEU A 33 -1.89 9.86 2.95
CA LEU A 33 -0.87 9.82 1.91
C LEU A 33 -1.40 10.53 0.66
N SER A 34 -1.07 11.80 0.50
CA SER A 34 -1.40 12.59 -0.68
C SER A 34 -0.15 12.77 -1.53
N PHE A 35 -0.25 12.38 -2.79
CA PHE A 35 0.78 12.62 -3.78
C PHE A 35 0.29 13.72 -4.70
N LEU A 36 1.12 14.73 -4.95
CA LEU A 36 0.85 15.66 -6.04
C LEU A 36 0.93 14.90 -7.36
N GLN A 37 0.04 15.21 -8.30
CA GLN A 37 0.09 14.60 -9.62
C GLN A 37 1.45 14.90 -10.27
N GLN A 38 2.06 13.88 -10.90
CA GLN A 38 3.42 13.91 -11.47
C GLN A 38 4.54 14.17 -10.46
N SER A 39 4.25 14.23 -9.16
CA SER A 39 5.28 14.23 -8.14
C SER A 39 5.82 12.82 -7.91
N LYS A 40 7.09 12.77 -7.49
CA LYS A 40 7.80 11.55 -7.10
C LYS A 40 8.19 11.66 -5.63
N CYS A 41 7.87 10.63 -4.86
CA CYS A 41 8.32 10.48 -3.48
C CYS A 41 9.27 9.29 -3.40
N THR A 42 10.44 9.48 -2.80
CA THR A 42 11.43 8.43 -2.58
C THR A 42 11.42 8.01 -1.12
N TYR A 43 11.34 6.71 -0.88
CA TYR A 43 11.36 6.09 0.43
C TYR A 43 12.58 5.18 0.57
N SER A 44 13.17 5.15 1.75
CA SER A 44 14.14 4.12 2.13
C SER A 44 13.36 2.94 2.69
N TYR A 45 13.40 1.79 2.01
CA TYR A 45 12.71 0.57 2.42
C TYR A 45 13.71 -0.43 2.98
N GLU A 46 13.45 -0.91 4.19
CA GLU A 46 14.24 -1.94 4.85
C GLU A 46 13.32 -3.01 5.43
N LEU A 47 13.57 -4.26 5.04
CA LEU A 47 12.87 -5.44 5.56
C LEU A 47 13.90 -6.42 6.09
N ALA A 48 13.73 -6.87 7.33
CA ALA A 48 14.56 -7.91 7.92
C ALA A 48 13.69 -9.03 8.49
N VAL A 49 14.00 -10.27 8.09
CA VAL A 49 13.34 -11.48 8.56
C VAL A 49 14.37 -12.33 9.26
N HIS A 50 14.09 -12.68 10.51
CA HIS A 50 14.98 -13.48 11.35
C HIS A 50 14.25 -14.72 11.88
N THR A 51 14.95 -15.85 11.87
CA THR A 51 14.53 -17.07 12.55
C THR A 51 15.39 -17.27 13.79
N ALA A 52 14.75 -17.64 14.90
CA ALA A 52 15.39 -17.85 16.20
C ALA A 52 14.73 -19.01 16.93
N ARG A 53 15.50 -19.74 17.75
CA ARG A 53 15.00 -20.93 18.50
C ARG A 53 14.08 -20.58 19.68
N GLY A 54 13.71 -19.31 19.84
CA GLY A 54 12.83 -18.84 20.90
C GLY A 54 13.06 -17.37 21.20
N SER A 55 12.21 -16.79 22.05
CA SER A 55 12.19 -15.35 22.36
C SER A 55 13.45 -14.81 23.07
N LYS A 56 14.38 -15.69 23.48
CA LYS A 56 15.61 -15.33 24.20
C LYS A 56 16.89 -15.72 23.46
N SER A 57 16.80 -16.23 22.23
CA SER A 57 17.99 -16.59 21.46
C SER A 57 18.68 -15.33 20.92
N THR A 58 19.98 -15.17 21.20
CA THR A 58 20.83 -14.13 20.59
C THR A 58 21.42 -14.57 19.25
N GLU A 59 21.34 -15.85 18.95
CA GLU A 59 21.69 -16.41 17.65
C GLU A 59 20.44 -16.42 16.77
N SER A 60 20.45 -15.60 15.73
CA SER A 60 19.43 -15.57 14.70
C SER A 60 20.07 -15.54 13.31
N ASP A 61 19.47 -16.32 12.43
CA ASP A 61 19.79 -16.33 11.01
C ASP A 61 18.63 -15.68 10.26
N GLY A 62 18.91 -15.12 9.10
CA GLY A 62 17.88 -14.38 8.40
C GLY A 62 18.31 -13.76 7.09
N PHE A 63 17.41 -12.92 6.59
CA PHE A 63 17.59 -12.15 5.38
C PHE A 63 17.21 -10.70 5.64
N GLN A 64 17.96 -9.79 5.04
CA GLN A 64 17.68 -8.37 5.02
C GLN A 64 17.58 -7.91 3.56
N VAL A 65 16.58 -7.10 3.26
CA VAL A 65 16.46 -6.40 1.99
C VAL A 65 16.48 -4.91 2.26
N HIS A 66 17.35 -4.21 1.55
CA HIS A 66 17.37 -2.75 1.51
C HIS A 66 17.13 -2.28 0.07
N ALA A 67 16.25 -1.30 -0.13
CA ALA A 67 16.00 -0.70 -1.42
C ALA A 67 15.54 0.76 -1.29
N LEU A 68 15.71 1.52 -2.36
CA LEU A 68 15.06 2.83 -2.51
C LEU A 68 13.78 2.65 -3.33
N VAL A 69 12.65 3.11 -2.81
CA VAL A 69 11.35 2.98 -3.47
C VAL A 69 10.86 4.34 -3.92
N ASP A 70 10.75 4.53 -5.22
CA ASP A 70 10.19 5.74 -5.82
C ASP A 70 8.71 5.49 -6.15
N ILE A 71 7.80 6.24 -5.53
CA ILE A 71 6.37 6.25 -5.86
C ILE A 71 6.06 7.52 -6.65
N THR A 72 5.56 7.34 -7.87
CA THR A 72 5.17 8.44 -8.77
C THR A 72 3.66 8.43 -8.99
N ALA A 73 2.99 9.56 -8.76
CA ALA A 73 1.58 9.73 -9.11
C ALA A 73 1.43 9.95 -10.62
N VAL A 74 0.93 8.95 -11.34
CA VAL A 74 0.83 8.95 -12.80
C VAL A 74 -0.42 9.69 -13.25
N SER A 75 -1.58 9.27 -12.77
CA SER A 75 -2.86 9.85 -13.14
C SER A 75 -3.88 9.76 -12.01
N ARG A 76 -4.95 10.54 -12.15
CA ARG A 76 -6.12 10.55 -11.27
C ARG A 76 -7.36 10.52 -12.13
N GLU A 77 -8.23 9.55 -11.88
CA GLU A 77 -9.50 9.35 -12.57
C GLU A 77 -10.65 9.35 -11.57
N ASN A 78 -11.88 9.55 -12.03
CA ASN A 78 -13.07 9.48 -11.18
C ASN A 78 -13.90 8.27 -11.60
N GLU A 79 -13.96 7.25 -10.74
CA GLU A 79 -14.81 6.08 -10.95
C GLU A 79 -16.03 6.16 -10.02
N ALA A 80 -17.23 6.20 -10.60
CA ALA A 80 -18.49 6.28 -9.85
C ALA A 80 -18.51 7.39 -8.78
N GLY A 81 -17.93 8.55 -9.12
CA GLY A 81 -17.85 9.71 -8.22
C GLY A 81 -16.75 9.63 -7.15
N THR A 82 -15.94 8.57 -7.14
CA THR A 82 -14.79 8.43 -6.23
C THR A 82 -13.47 8.59 -6.99
N PRO A 83 -12.52 9.42 -6.50
CA PRO A 83 -11.22 9.52 -7.11
C PRO A 83 -10.41 8.22 -6.96
N VAL A 84 -9.83 7.78 -8.07
CA VAL A 84 -8.92 6.63 -8.16
C VAL A 84 -7.59 7.11 -8.72
N HIS A 85 -6.52 6.79 -8.01
CA HIS A 85 -5.16 7.19 -8.37
C HIS A 85 -4.42 6.00 -8.97
N LEU A 86 -3.69 6.25 -10.05
CA LEU A 86 -2.71 5.33 -10.60
C LEU A 86 -1.31 5.76 -10.17
N TYR A 87 -0.59 4.85 -9.53
CA TYR A 87 0.78 5.05 -9.11
C TYR A 87 1.71 4.12 -9.86
N LYS A 88 2.92 4.61 -10.12
CA LYS A 88 4.06 3.81 -10.55
C LYS A 88 5.00 3.64 -9.37
N LEU A 89 5.43 2.41 -9.12
CA LEU A 89 6.42 2.07 -8.11
C LEU A 89 7.67 1.54 -8.79
N ASP A 90 8.78 2.26 -8.61
CA ASP A 90 10.11 1.87 -9.06
C ASP A 90 10.96 1.47 -7.84
N ILE A 91 11.51 0.26 -7.85
CA ILE A 91 12.44 -0.22 -6.83
C ILE A 91 13.85 -0.03 -7.37
N ARG A 92 14.64 0.79 -6.69
CA ARG A 92 16.01 1.14 -7.07
C ARG A 92 17.00 0.51 -6.10
N GLU A 93 18.08 -0.01 -6.68
CA GLU A 93 19.21 -0.58 -5.96
C GLU A 93 18.80 -1.60 -4.88
N PRO A 94 17.91 -2.57 -5.18
CA PRO A 94 17.57 -3.59 -4.20
C PRO A 94 18.81 -4.41 -3.85
N ARG A 95 19.03 -4.65 -2.57
CA ARG A 95 20.12 -5.48 -2.06
C ARG A 95 19.59 -6.52 -1.10
N LEU A 96 19.63 -7.78 -1.52
CA LEU A 96 19.33 -8.92 -0.65
C LEU A 96 20.62 -9.35 0.05
N ARG A 97 20.56 -9.44 1.38
CA ARG A 97 21.70 -9.80 2.22
C ARG A 97 21.31 -10.92 3.16
N ARG A 98 22.23 -11.88 3.35
CA ARG A 98 22.09 -12.91 4.36
C ARG A 98 22.62 -12.40 5.70
N VAL A 99 21.87 -12.65 6.76
CA VAL A 99 22.26 -12.39 8.14
C VAL A 99 22.51 -13.73 8.81
N LEU A 100 23.66 -13.88 9.45
CA LEU A 100 24.04 -15.08 10.21
C LEU A 100 24.52 -14.64 11.59
N TYR A 101 23.99 -15.25 12.65
CA TYR A 101 24.30 -14.87 14.04
C TYR A 101 24.18 -13.35 14.30
N GLY A 102 23.14 -12.72 13.75
CA GLY A 102 22.91 -11.28 13.88
C GLY A 102 23.88 -10.37 13.10
N ARG A 103 24.75 -10.92 12.25
CA ARG A 103 25.69 -10.16 11.41
C ARG A 103 25.39 -10.32 9.94
N VAL A 104 25.42 -9.21 9.20
CA VAL A 104 25.32 -9.21 7.74
C VAL A 104 26.56 -9.85 7.15
N LEU A 105 26.37 -10.88 6.32
CA LEU A 105 27.46 -11.51 5.58
C LEU A 105 27.80 -10.68 4.35
N ASN A 106 29.01 -10.10 4.34
CA ASN A 106 29.46 -9.25 3.23
C ASN A 106 29.81 -10.04 1.95
N ASN A 107 30.08 -11.35 2.06
CA ASN A 107 30.54 -12.20 0.96
C ASN A 107 29.47 -13.21 0.48
N TYR A 108 28.20 -13.00 0.83
CA TYR A 108 27.13 -13.89 0.36
C TYR A 108 26.85 -13.63 -1.13
N PRO A 109 26.64 -14.67 -1.96
CA PRO A 109 26.34 -14.49 -3.37
C PRO A 109 25.10 -13.61 -3.53
N VAL A 110 25.26 -12.54 -4.30
CA VAL A 110 24.18 -11.65 -4.71
C VAL A 110 23.20 -12.46 -5.54
N ASN A 111 21.90 -12.39 -5.20
CA ASN A 111 20.88 -12.97 -6.06
C ASN A 111 20.54 -11.98 -7.16
N GLU A 112 21.43 -11.88 -8.16
CA GLU A 112 21.36 -10.89 -9.23
C GLU A 112 20.05 -10.99 -10.02
N GLU A 113 19.58 -12.20 -10.29
CA GLU A 113 18.31 -12.43 -10.99
C GLU A 113 17.12 -11.89 -10.18
N PHE A 114 17.08 -12.14 -8.88
CA PHE A 114 16.03 -11.61 -8.01
C PHE A 114 16.09 -10.08 -7.93
N GLU A 115 17.28 -9.50 -7.74
CA GLU A 115 17.48 -8.05 -7.68
C GLU A 115 17.09 -7.36 -9.01
N GLU A 116 17.40 -7.97 -10.15
CA GLU A 116 17.02 -7.48 -11.48
C GLU A 116 15.49 -7.52 -11.67
N GLN A 117 14.85 -8.65 -11.36
CA GLN A 117 13.40 -8.77 -11.47
C GLN A 117 12.68 -7.81 -10.50
N LEU A 118 13.20 -7.63 -9.29
CA LEU A 118 12.65 -6.71 -8.30
C LEU A 118 12.77 -5.26 -8.75
N SER A 119 13.84 -4.90 -9.47
CA SER A 119 14.06 -3.56 -10.02
C SER A 119 13.08 -3.17 -11.15
N LYS A 120 12.32 -4.12 -11.69
CA LYS A 120 11.31 -3.84 -12.72
C LYS A 120 10.12 -3.09 -12.11
N PRO A 121 9.75 -1.91 -12.65
CA PRO A 121 8.65 -1.14 -12.10
C PRO A 121 7.31 -1.82 -12.33
N PHE A 122 6.37 -1.51 -11.45
CA PHE A 122 4.98 -1.92 -11.59
C PHE A 122 4.06 -0.77 -11.22
N TYR A 123 2.77 -0.95 -11.51
CA TYR A 123 1.76 0.05 -11.20
C TYR A 123 0.75 -0.49 -10.21
N PHE A 124 0.10 0.38 -9.47
CA PHE A 124 -1.02 0.00 -8.63
C PHE A 124 -2.05 1.12 -8.61
N ARG A 125 -3.31 0.73 -8.38
CA ARG A 125 -4.42 1.66 -8.25
C ARG A 125 -4.92 1.69 -6.82
N GLN A 126 -5.30 2.87 -6.38
CA GLN A 126 -5.77 3.11 -5.03
C GLN A 126 -6.97 4.06 -5.07
N LYS A 127 -8.04 3.75 -4.33
CA LYS A 127 -9.08 4.76 -4.07
C LYS A 127 -8.51 5.84 -3.18
N GLU A 128 -9.00 7.07 -3.31
CA GLU A 128 -8.64 8.24 -2.51
C GLU A 128 -8.29 7.89 -1.04
N HIS A 129 -6.98 7.81 -0.75
CA HIS A 129 -6.42 7.46 0.56
C HIS A 129 -6.95 6.16 1.20
N GLY A 130 -7.49 5.25 0.38
CA GLY A 130 -8.09 3.99 0.76
C GLY A 130 -7.22 2.78 0.41
N PRO A 131 -7.79 1.57 0.34
CA PRO A 131 -7.04 0.37 0.02
C PRO A 131 -6.52 0.38 -1.43
N VAL A 132 -5.42 -0.34 -1.65
CA VAL A 132 -4.98 -0.70 -3.00
C VAL A 132 -6.06 -1.60 -3.62
N MET A 133 -6.53 -1.22 -4.81
CA MET A 133 -7.57 -1.93 -5.55
C MET A 133 -6.98 -3.06 -6.40
N GLU A 134 -5.93 -2.73 -7.14
CA GLU A 134 -5.27 -3.66 -8.05
C GLU A 134 -3.80 -3.31 -8.23
N VAL A 135 -3.02 -4.33 -8.58
CA VAL A 135 -1.60 -4.23 -8.90
C VAL A 135 -1.41 -4.73 -10.33
N LEU A 136 -0.74 -3.93 -11.15
CA LEU A 136 -0.52 -4.13 -12.57
C LEU A 136 0.97 -4.43 -12.79
N PHE A 137 1.30 -5.72 -12.88
CA PHE A 137 2.66 -6.16 -13.21
C PHE A 137 2.90 -6.11 -14.73
N PRO A 138 4.15 -5.88 -15.17
CA PRO A 138 4.53 -6.03 -16.57
C PRO A 138 4.19 -7.44 -17.09
N LYS A 139 3.86 -7.56 -18.38
CA LYS A 139 3.50 -8.85 -19.01
C LYS A 139 4.66 -9.87 -19.05
N THR A 140 5.88 -9.46 -18.73
CA THR A 140 7.01 -10.37 -18.58
C THR A 140 6.73 -11.34 -17.44
N LYS A 141 7.09 -12.62 -17.61
CA LYS A 141 7.03 -13.60 -16.51
C LYS A 141 8.02 -13.18 -15.41
N GLU A 142 7.53 -12.45 -14.41
CA GLU A 142 8.20 -12.31 -13.11
C GLU A 142 7.92 -13.56 -12.27
N SER A 143 8.86 -13.94 -11.41
CA SER A 143 8.63 -15.06 -10.50
C SER A 143 7.49 -14.74 -9.51
N PRO A 144 6.69 -15.73 -9.09
CA PRO A 144 5.65 -15.53 -8.07
C PRO A 144 6.20 -14.93 -6.76
N GLU A 145 7.42 -15.28 -6.40
CA GLU A 145 8.11 -14.79 -5.20
C GLU A 145 8.43 -13.29 -5.32
N VAL A 146 8.92 -12.84 -6.48
CA VAL A 146 9.17 -11.41 -6.74
C VAL A 146 7.86 -10.62 -6.72
N ALA A 147 6.81 -11.15 -7.35
CA ALA A 147 5.50 -10.51 -7.35
C ALA A 147 4.89 -10.44 -5.94
N ALA A 148 5.10 -11.46 -5.10
CA ALA A 148 4.68 -11.44 -3.70
C ALA A 148 5.48 -10.41 -2.90
N PHE A 149 6.81 -10.35 -3.10
CA PHE A 149 7.66 -9.36 -2.44
C PHE A 149 7.25 -7.94 -2.79
N LYS A 150 6.98 -7.64 -4.07
CA LYS A 150 6.51 -6.32 -4.53
C LYS A 150 5.16 -5.88 -3.92
N LYS A 151 4.34 -6.84 -3.49
CA LYS A 151 3.03 -6.54 -2.85
C LYS A 151 3.14 -6.24 -1.36
N GLY A 152 4.18 -6.77 -0.69
CA GLY A 152 4.44 -6.53 0.73
C GLY A 152 4.98 -5.14 0.98
#